data_AF-A0A5S3W6Z1-F1
#
_entry.id   AF-A0A5S3W6Z1-F1
#
_cell.length_a   1.000
_cell.length_b   1.000
_cell.length_c   1.000
_cell.angle_alpha   90.00
_cell.angle_beta   90.00
_cell.angle_gamma   90.00
#
_symmetry.space_group_name_H-M   'P 1'
#
loop_
_entity.id
_entity.type
_entity.pdbx_description
1 polymer ?
#
loop_
_entity_poly.entity_id
_entity_poly.type
_entity_poly.pdbx_seq_one_letter_code
_entity_poly.pdbx_strand_id
1 'polypeptide(L)'
;MIFNKFMRVFKETKGMPKLFRFQHMLNSITYSLMVLFAFWPWPNGEYSLNGRSLTYQEFWLTGMAPGFLLFSILIIAICFASVNKHWAGRVGTFLYWASIIALMSFYSLSGIVIGGPIIAVWAYYVFYSTGMRQFFIQSNV
;
A
#
# COMPACT_ATOMS: atom_id res chain seq x y z
N MET A 1 -8.70 -23.37 1.13
CA MET A 1 -8.49 -22.93 -0.28
C MET A 1 -8.37 -21.41 -0.43
N ILE A 2 -9.19 -20.60 0.26
CA ILE A 2 -9.16 -19.12 0.21
C ILE A 2 -7.86 -18.55 0.81
N PHE A 3 -7.40 -19.08 1.95
CA PHE A 3 -6.17 -18.63 2.61
C PHE A 3 -4.93 -18.75 1.70
N ASN A 4 -4.78 -19.87 0.97
CA ASN A 4 -3.66 -20.04 0.03
C ASN A 4 -3.74 -19.06 -1.16
N LYS A 5 -4.95 -18.74 -1.65
CA LYS A 5 -5.13 -17.71 -2.69
C LYS A 5 -4.77 -16.32 -2.16
N PHE A 6 -5.13 -16.01 -0.91
CA PHE A 6 -4.79 -14.76 -0.24
C PHE A 6 -3.28 -14.62 -0.04
N MET A 7 -2.61 -15.65 0.50
CA MET A 7 -1.15 -15.67 0.66
C MET A 7 -0.40 -15.56 -0.67
N ARG A 8 -1.00 -16.06 -1.76
CA ARG A 8 -0.43 -15.91 -3.11
C ARG A 8 -0.37 -14.45 -3.54
N VAL A 9 -1.35 -13.61 -3.20
CA VAL A 9 -1.36 -12.16 -3.54
C VAL A 9 -0.12 -11.44 -3.01
N PHE A 10 0.38 -11.88 -1.86
CA PHE A 10 1.52 -11.27 -1.17
C PHE A 10 2.88 -11.83 -1.61
N LYS A 11 2.91 -13.05 -2.16
CA LYS A 11 4.16 -13.75 -2.53
C LYS A 11 4.40 -13.83 -4.04
N GLU A 12 3.34 -13.81 -4.85
CA GLU A 12 3.42 -13.92 -6.29
C GLU A 12 4.00 -12.65 -6.91
N THR A 13 5.20 -12.78 -7.46
CA THR A 13 5.94 -11.66 -8.06
C THR A 13 6.55 -12.03 -9.41
N LYS A 14 6.16 -13.18 -9.98
CA LYS A 14 6.72 -13.68 -11.23
C LYS A 14 6.39 -12.73 -12.38
N GLY A 15 7.44 -12.30 -13.09
CA GLY A 15 7.31 -11.39 -14.24
C GLY A 15 7.16 -9.90 -13.87
N MET A 16 7.05 -9.55 -12.58
CA MET A 16 7.02 -8.14 -12.16
C MET A 16 8.38 -7.46 -12.45
N PRO A 17 8.38 -6.23 -13.01
CA PRO A 17 9.59 -5.42 -13.12
C PRO A 17 10.28 -5.21 -11.77
N LYS A 18 11.61 -5.15 -11.74
CA LYS A 18 12.41 -5.20 -10.48
C LYS A 18 11.97 -4.19 -9.42
N LEU A 19 11.82 -2.92 -9.79
CA LEU A 19 11.41 -1.87 -8.84
C LEU A 19 9.97 -2.06 -8.37
N PHE A 20 9.05 -2.42 -9.27
CA PHE A 20 7.67 -2.74 -8.92
C PHE A 20 7.57 -3.95 -7.98
N ARG A 21 8.34 -5.01 -8.25
CA ARG A 21 8.46 -6.18 -7.37
C ARG A 21 8.96 -5.80 -5.98
N PHE A 22 10.00 -4.98 -5.90
CA PHE A 22 10.55 -4.52 -4.64
C PHE A 22 9.49 -3.79 -3.82
N GLN A 23 8.78 -2.83 -4.42
CA GLN A 23 7.72 -2.09 -3.76
C GLN A 23 6.54 -2.98 -3.33
N HIS A 24 6.13 -3.93 -4.17
CA HIS A 24 5.07 -4.88 -3.83
C HIS A 24 5.47 -5.75 -2.63
N MET A 25 6.70 -6.25 -2.61
CA MET A 25 7.22 -7.02 -1.47
C MET A 25 7.36 -6.16 -0.21
N LEU A 26 7.85 -4.93 -0.34
CA LEU A 26 7.97 -4.00 0.78
C LEU A 26 6.59 -3.72 1.39
N ASN A 27 5.59 -3.43 0.57
CA ASN A 27 4.20 -3.28 1.02
C ASN A 27 3.66 -4.55 1.63
N SER A 28 3.91 -5.72 1.03
CA SER A 28 3.44 -6.99 1.55
C SER A 28 3.99 -7.29 2.95
N ILE A 29 5.29 -7.04 3.18
CA ILE A 29 5.95 -7.29 4.47
C ILE A 29 5.46 -6.29 5.51
N THR A 30 5.49 -5.00 5.19
CA THR A 30 5.04 -3.94 6.10
C THR A 30 3.55 -4.08 6.45
N TYR A 31 2.70 -4.42 5.48
CA TYR A 31 1.29 -4.68 5.72
C TYR A 31 1.06 -5.92 6.59
N SER A 32 1.81 -7.01 6.36
CA SER A 32 1.72 -8.22 7.20
C SER A 32 2.06 -7.92 8.66
N LEU A 33 3.12 -7.14 8.89
CA LEU A 33 3.49 -6.67 10.22
C LEU A 33 2.39 -5.79 10.81
N MET A 34 1.90 -4.81 10.04
CA MET A 34 0.85 -3.91 10.49
C MET A 34 -0.44 -4.65 10.88
N VAL A 35 -0.88 -5.65 10.12
CA VAL A 35 -2.04 -6.49 10.46
C VAL A 35 -1.78 -7.26 11.76
N LEU A 36 -0.58 -7.85 11.91
CA LEU A 36 -0.21 -8.53 13.14
C LEU A 36 -0.28 -7.58 14.34
N PHE A 37 0.35 -6.40 14.25
CA PHE A 37 0.36 -5.42 15.35
C PHE A 37 -1.01 -4.79 15.59
N ALA A 38 -1.84 -4.61 14.57
CA ALA A 38 -3.15 -3.96 14.71
C ALA A 38 -4.19 -4.88 15.35
N PHE A 39 -4.24 -6.16 14.96
CA PHE A 39 -5.25 -7.10 15.43
C PHE A 39 -4.80 -7.96 16.62
N TRP A 40 -3.51 -7.91 16.99
CA TRP A 40 -3.06 -8.52 18.23
C TRP A 40 -3.56 -7.69 19.42
N PRO A 41 -4.35 -8.26 20.33
CA PRO A 41 -4.81 -7.52 21.50
C PRO A 41 -3.61 -7.30 22.42
N TRP A 42 -3.06 -6.09 22.43
CA TRP A 42 -2.00 -5.69 23.36
C TRP A 42 -2.67 -5.38 24.70
N PRO A 43 -2.66 -6.30 25.69
CA PRO A 43 -3.51 -6.18 26.88
C PRO A 43 -3.14 -4.98 27.76
N ASN A 44 -1.90 -4.49 27.60
CA ASN A 44 -1.33 -3.35 28.31
C ASN A 44 -0.96 -2.21 27.34
N GLY A 45 -1.48 -2.25 26.10
CA GLY A 45 -1.19 -1.25 25.08
C GLY A 45 -2.12 -0.05 25.22
N GLU A 46 -1.53 1.13 25.42
CA GLU A 46 -2.24 2.40 25.38
C GLU A 46 -1.99 3.09 24.02
N TYR A 47 -3.06 3.57 23.40
CA TYR A 47 -3.04 4.30 22.13
C TYR A 47 -3.28 5.78 22.39
N SER A 48 -2.41 6.65 21.86
CA SER A 48 -2.62 8.09 21.96
C SER A 48 -3.36 8.62 20.74
N LEU A 49 -4.54 9.22 20.96
CA LEU A 49 -5.33 9.87 19.93
C LEU A 49 -5.74 11.27 20.39
N ASN A 50 -5.33 12.32 19.66
CA ASN A 50 -5.66 13.71 19.99
C ASN A 50 -5.38 14.10 21.46
N GLY A 51 -4.27 13.59 22.02
CA GLY A 51 -3.89 13.85 23.42
C GLY A 51 -4.62 13.02 24.47
N ARG A 52 -5.50 12.08 24.08
CA ARG A 52 -6.13 11.11 24.99
C ARG A 52 -5.44 9.76 24.89
N SER A 53 -5.25 9.10 26.03
CA SER A 53 -4.87 7.68 26.08
C SER A 53 -6.14 6.83 25.94
N LEU A 54 -6.08 5.81 25.09
CA LEU A 54 -7.17 4.88 24.79
C LEU A 54 -6.68 3.45 24.99
N THR A 55 -7.51 2.61 25.58
CA THR A 55 -7.32 1.16 25.58
C THR A 55 -7.52 0.59 24.17
N TYR A 56 -7.04 -0.64 23.93
CA TYR A 56 -7.27 -1.35 22.66
C TYR A 56 -8.74 -1.37 22.25
N GLN A 57 -9.67 -1.65 23.18
CA GLN A 57 -11.11 -1.69 22.86
C GLN A 57 -11.65 -0.31 22.48
N GLU A 58 -11.25 0.73 23.20
CA GLU A 58 -11.68 2.10 22.90
C GLU A 58 -11.13 2.60 21.56
N PHE A 59 -9.88 2.23 21.22
CA PHE A 59 -9.29 2.51 19.92
C PHE A 59 -10.15 1.93 18.78
N TRP A 60 -10.59 0.67 18.91
CA TRP A 60 -11.42 0.00 17.92
C TRP A 60 -12.86 0.53 17.83
N LEU A 61 -13.33 1.23 18.85
CA LEU A 61 -14.61 1.94 18.85
C LEU A 61 -14.52 3.35 18.24
N THR A 62 -13.31 3.85 17.98
CA THR A 62 -13.12 5.14 17.30
C THR A 62 -13.27 5.04 15.79
N GLY A 63 -13.41 6.18 15.12
CA GLY A 63 -13.36 6.28 13.65
C GLY A 63 -12.05 5.80 13.02
N MET A 64 -10.98 5.58 13.80
CA MET A 64 -9.73 5.01 13.28
C MET A 64 -9.88 3.56 12.83
N ALA A 65 -10.73 2.77 13.48
CA ALA A 65 -10.96 1.38 13.11
C ALA A 65 -11.56 1.21 11.70
N PRO A 66 -12.67 1.90 11.36
CA PRO A 66 -13.18 1.91 9.98
C PRO A 66 -12.14 2.41 8.98
N GLY A 67 -11.37 3.46 9.31
CA GLY A 67 -10.31 3.97 8.45
C GLY A 67 -9.20 2.94 8.19
N PHE A 68 -8.78 2.23 9.23
CA PHE A 68 -7.78 1.17 9.15
C PHE A 68 -8.28 -0.05 8.33
N LEU A 69 -9.56 -0.41 8.49
CA LEU A 69 -10.18 -1.48 7.70
C LEU A 69 -10.29 -1.10 6.22
N LEU A 70 -10.67 0.15 5.92
CA LEU A 70 -10.69 0.66 4.54
C LEU A 70 -9.28 0.66 3.93
N PHE A 71 -8.28 1.09 4.69
CA PHE A 71 -6.87 1.02 4.27
C PHE A 71 -6.45 -0.42 3.98
N SER A 72 -6.83 -1.36 4.84
CA SER A 72 -6.57 -2.79 4.68
C SER A 72 -7.16 -3.36 3.39
N ILE A 73 -8.44 -3.03 3.12
CA ILE A 73 -9.13 -3.42 1.88
C ILE A 73 -8.43 -2.81 0.66
N LEU A 74 -8.04 -1.54 0.72
CA LEU A 74 -7.35 -0.85 -0.36
C LEU A 74 -6.02 -1.52 -0.72
N ILE A 75 -5.19 -1.85 0.28
CA ILE A 75 -3.91 -2.53 0.04
C ILE A 75 -4.13 -3.90 -0.60
N ILE A 76 -5.06 -4.69 -0.07
CA ILE A 76 -5.40 -6.01 -0.62
C ILE A 76 -5.87 -5.87 -2.07
N ALA A 77 -6.74 -4.90 -2.36
CA ALA A 77 -7.27 -4.66 -3.70
C ALA A 77 -6.15 -4.26 -4.69
N ILE A 78 -5.24 -3.37 -4.30
CA ILE A 78 -4.10 -2.96 -5.13
C ILE A 78 -3.17 -4.14 -5.40
N CYS A 79 -2.82 -4.92 -4.37
CA CYS A 79 -1.96 -6.08 -4.52
C CYS A 79 -2.62 -7.16 -5.39
N PHE A 80 -3.91 -7.41 -5.20
CA PHE A 80 -4.66 -8.37 -6.00
C PHE A 80 -4.73 -7.94 -7.47
N ALA A 81 -5.09 -6.68 -7.74
CA ALA A 81 -5.14 -6.16 -9.10
C ALA A 81 -3.75 -6.19 -9.76
N SER A 82 -2.68 -5.93 -9.00
CA SER A 82 -1.30 -5.97 -9.50
C SER A 82 -0.84 -7.38 -9.87
N VAL A 83 -1.13 -8.39 -9.04
CA VAL A 83 -0.78 -9.79 -9.32
C VAL A 83 -1.56 -10.33 -10.52
N ASN A 84 -2.83 -9.93 -10.67
CA ASN A 84 -3.65 -10.30 -11.81
C ASN A 84 -3.42 -9.41 -13.05
N LYS A 85 -2.39 -8.54 -13.02
CA LYS A 85 -2.01 -7.65 -14.12
C LYS A 85 -3.14 -6.72 -14.57
N HIS A 86 -4.12 -6.44 -13.72
CA HIS A 86 -5.23 -5.56 -14.05
C HIS A 86 -4.80 -4.08 -14.01
N TRP A 87 -5.32 -3.26 -14.92
CA TRP A 87 -4.95 -1.84 -15.05
C TRP A 87 -5.15 -1.04 -13.75
N ALA A 88 -6.18 -1.39 -12.96
CA ALA A 88 -6.43 -0.76 -11.66
C ALA A 88 -5.30 -1.01 -10.64
N GLY A 89 -4.54 -2.10 -10.76
CA GLY A 89 -3.36 -2.36 -9.94
C GLY A 89 -2.25 -1.36 -10.25
N ARG A 90 -2.01 -1.10 -11.54
CA ARG A 90 -1.04 -0.10 -12.01
C ARG A 90 -1.36 1.29 -11.46
N VAL A 91 -2.61 1.74 -11.63
CA VAL A 91 -3.06 3.05 -11.16
C VAL A 91 -3.06 3.12 -9.64
N GLY A 92 -3.57 2.08 -8.97
CA GLY A 92 -3.62 2.00 -7.51
C GLY A 92 -2.24 2.04 -6.87
N THR A 93 -1.26 1.31 -7.39
CA THR A 93 0.12 1.37 -6.89
C THR A 93 0.76 2.73 -7.13
N PHE A 94 0.48 3.39 -8.26
CA PHE A 94 0.92 4.76 -8.48
C PHE A 94 0.38 5.70 -7.41
N LEU A 95 -0.94 5.73 -7.25
CA LEU A 95 -1.63 6.61 -6.30
C LEU A 95 -1.20 6.35 -4.86
N TYR A 96 -1.01 5.09 -4.47
CA TYR A 96 -0.56 4.72 -3.14
C TYR A 96 0.82 5.32 -2.81
N TRP A 97 1.83 5.09 -3.66
CA TRP A 97 3.17 5.60 -3.42
C TRP A 97 3.26 7.13 -3.59
N ALA A 98 2.53 7.68 -4.56
CA ALA A 98 2.45 9.14 -4.73
C ALA A 98 1.84 9.82 -3.51
N SER A 99 0.80 9.22 -2.90
CA SER A 99 0.17 9.73 -1.67
C SER A 99 1.15 9.73 -0.49
N ILE A 100 1.96 8.68 -0.32
CA ILE A 100 2.99 8.64 0.72
C ILE A 100 3.98 9.78 0.54
N ILE A 101 4.51 9.96 -0.68
CA ILE A 101 5.47 11.03 -0.98
C ILE A 101 4.83 12.40 -0.77
N ALA A 102 3.60 12.60 -1.21
CA ALA A 102 2.86 13.85 -1.05
C ALA A 102 2.64 14.19 0.43
N LEU A 103 2.24 13.21 1.25
CA LEU A 103 2.06 13.38 2.69
C LEU A 103 3.38 13.68 3.41
N MET A 104 4.48 13.02 3.03
CA MET A 104 5.82 13.31 3.56
C MET A 104 6.33 14.70 3.16
N SER A 105 5.85 15.23 2.03
CA SER A 105 6.24 16.53 1.49
C SER A 105 5.32 17.66 1.97
N PHE A 106 4.25 17.34 2.68
CA PHE A 106 3.20 18.28 3.06
C PHE A 106 3.74 19.35 4.04
N TYR A 107 3.27 20.59 3.90
CA TYR A 107 3.73 21.77 4.66
C TYR A 107 5.22 22.14 4.54
N SER A 108 5.96 21.58 3.58
CA SER A 108 7.37 21.92 3.36
C SER A 108 7.64 22.32 1.91
N LEU A 109 8.15 23.53 1.69
CA LEU A 109 8.54 23.98 0.34
C LEU A 109 9.65 23.11 -0.23
N SER A 110 10.66 22.76 0.56
CA SER A 110 11.72 21.83 0.17
C SER A 110 11.16 20.43 -0.07
N GLY A 111 10.20 20.00 0.76
CA GLY A 111 9.46 18.76 0.57
C GLY A 111 8.76 18.72 -0.78
N ILE A 112 7.99 19.75 -1.15
CA ILE A 112 7.28 19.82 -2.43
C ILE A 112 8.26 19.81 -3.61
N VAL A 113 9.34 20.58 -3.53
CA VAL A 113 10.36 20.68 -4.60
C VAL A 113 11.08 19.35 -4.83
N ILE A 114 11.27 18.53 -3.80
CA ILE A 114 11.90 17.21 -3.92
C ILE A 114 10.87 16.13 -4.27
N GLY A 115 9.72 16.14 -3.60
CA GLY A 115 8.65 15.16 -3.75
C GLY A 115 7.98 15.21 -5.12
N GLY A 116 7.79 16.40 -5.68
CA GLY A 116 7.19 16.58 -7.02
C GLY A 116 7.95 15.83 -8.12
N PRO A 117 9.27 16.07 -8.29
CA PRO A 117 10.11 15.31 -9.21
C PRO A 117 10.09 13.80 -8.96
N ILE A 118 10.10 13.34 -7.70
CA ILE A 118 10.02 11.90 -7.39
C ILE A 118 8.69 11.32 -7.87
N ILE A 119 7.56 12.00 -7.62
CA ILE A 119 6.24 11.58 -8.11
C ILE A 119 6.21 11.57 -9.64
N ALA A 120 6.81 12.56 -10.31
CA ALA A 120 6.88 12.63 -11.77
C ALA A 120 7.71 11.48 -12.36
N VAL A 121 8.88 11.20 -11.80
CA VAL A 121 9.72 10.04 -12.18
C VAL A 121 8.98 8.73 -11.94
N TRP A 122 8.26 8.64 -10.82
CA TRP A 122 7.44 7.48 -10.51
C TRP A 122 6.29 7.30 -11.51
N ALA A 123 5.59 8.37 -11.87
CA ALA A 123 4.56 8.36 -12.91
C ALA A 123 5.15 7.90 -14.25
N TYR A 124 6.31 8.45 -14.63
CA TYR A 124 7.00 8.04 -15.85
C TYR A 124 7.33 6.54 -15.84
N TYR A 125 7.92 6.04 -14.75
CA TYR A 125 8.23 4.62 -14.59
C TYR A 125 6.97 3.75 -14.70
N VAL A 126 5.89 4.09 -13.98
CA VAL A 126 4.66 3.30 -13.97
C VAL A 126 3.98 3.32 -15.33
N PHE A 127 3.84 4.48 -15.96
CA PHE A 127 2.98 4.67 -17.14
C PHE A 127 3.71 4.52 -18.48
N TYR A 128 5.01 4.80 -18.54
CA TYR A 128 5.76 4.87 -19.80
C TYR A 128 6.88 3.85 -19.93
N SER A 129 7.33 3.21 -18.83
CA SER A 129 8.38 2.20 -18.95
C SER A 129 7.93 0.95 -19.71
N THR A 130 8.79 0.46 -20.59
CA THR A 130 8.54 -0.73 -21.41
C THR A 130 8.26 -1.96 -20.55
N GLY A 131 8.98 -2.12 -19.44
CA GLY A 131 8.81 -3.25 -18.53
C GLY A 131 7.45 -3.28 -17.83
N MET A 132 6.99 -2.13 -17.31
CA MET A 132 5.65 -2.03 -16.72
C MET A 132 4.56 -2.23 -17.76
N ARG A 133 4.72 -1.63 -18.94
CA ARG A 133 3.77 -1.77 -20.04
C ARG A 133 3.65 -3.22 -20.50
N GLN A 134 4.75 -3.94 -20.68
CA GLN A 134 4.73 -5.37 -21.03
C GLN A 134 4.10 -6.24 -19.95
N PHE A 135 4.37 -5.95 -18.67
CA PHE A 135 3.80 -6.70 -17.55
C PHE A 135 2.27 -6.59 -17.49
N PHE A 136 1.72 -5.38 -17.68
CA PHE A 136 0.26 -5.13 -17.64
C PHE A 136 -0.46 -5.40 -18.98
N ILE A 137 0.22 -5.37 -20.15
CA ILE A 137 -0.41 -5.68 -21.46
C ILE A 137 -0.78 -7.16 -21.59
N GLN A 138 -0.11 -8.06 -20.87
CA GLN A 138 -0.47 -9.49 -20.86
C GLN A 138 -1.85 -9.77 -20.21
N SER A 139 -2.62 -8.76 -19.81
CA SER A 139 -3.95 -8.87 -19.21
C SER A 139 -5.10 -8.53 -20.18
N ASN A 140 -4.98 -8.84 -21.48
CA ASN A 140 -6.15 -8.79 -22.37
C ASN A 140 -7.11 -9.96 -22.03
N VAL A 141 -7.70 -9.91 -20.84
CA VAL A 141 -8.89 -10.66 -20.42
C VAL A 141 -9.88 -9.65 -19.89
#